data_AF-K1TB01-F1
#
_entry.id   AF-K1TB01-F1
#
_cell.length_a   1.000
_cell.length_b   1.000
_cell.length_c   1.000
_cell.angle_alpha   90.00
_cell.angle_beta   90.00
_cell.angle_gamma   90.00
#
_symmetry.space_group_name_H-M   'P 1'
#
loop_
_entity.id
_entity.type
_entity.pdbx_description
1 polymer ?
#
loop_
_entity_poly.entity_id
_entity_poly.type
_entity_poly.pdbx_seq_one_letter_code
_entity_poly.pdbx_strand_id
1 'polypeptide(L)'
;KLDADHLMVISPDEGAMGRVVYYANVLGINVGMFYKRRDFTTIVDGRNPIVAHEYLGDSVEGKDVLIIDDMISSGDSMLDVAKQLKKRKANRVFVASTIWSLY
;
A
#
# COMPACT_ATOMS: atom_id res chain seq x y z
N LYS A 1 -19.16 2.97 -3.11
CA LYS A 1 -19.52 4.37 -2.76
C LYS A 1 -18.21 5.08 -2.39
N LEU A 2 -18.09 6.39 -2.61
CA LEU A 2 -16.87 7.14 -2.31
C LEU A 2 -17.00 7.75 -0.91
N ASP A 3 -16.79 6.95 0.12
CA ASP A 3 -16.85 7.36 1.53
C ASP A 3 -15.95 6.46 2.38
N ALA A 4 -15.62 6.89 3.60
CA ALA A 4 -14.66 6.24 4.48
C ALA A 4 -15.08 4.82 4.97
N ASP A 5 -16.38 4.51 4.92
CA ASP A 5 -16.91 3.22 5.34
C ASP A 5 -16.70 2.16 4.26
N HIS A 6 -16.75 2.55 2.98
CA HIS A 6 -16.68 1.63 1.84
C HIS A 6 -15.36 1.68 1.07
N LEU A 7 -14.60 2.77 1.15
CA LEU A 7 -13.36 2.98 0.40
C LEU A 7 -12.20 3.34 1.33
N MET A 8 -11.03 2.79 1.04
CA MET A 8 -9.78 3.11 1.73
C MET A 8 -8.66 3.27 0.72
N VAL A 9 -7.77 4.25 0.95
CA VAL A 9 -6.55 4.41 0.15
C VAL A 9 -5.36 3.78 0.87
N ILE A 10 -4.52 3.06 0.12
CA ILE A 10 -3.41 2.28 0.64
C ILE A 10 -2.09 2.81 0.08
N SER A 11 -1.16 3.12 0.98
CA SER A 11 0.24 3.36 0.61
C SER A 11 1.00 2.03 0.53
N PRO A 12 1.62 1.69 -0.61
CA PRO A 12 2.40 0.46 -0.76
C PRO A 12 3.70 0.47 0.06
N ASP A 13 4.24 1.65 0.36
CA ASP A 13 5.33 1.86 1.32
C ASP A 13 5.35 3.30 1.87
N GLU A 14 6.41 3.65 2.61
CA GLU A 14 6.58 4.98 3.21
C GLU A 14 6.77 6.09 2.16
N GLY A 15 7.38 5.79 1.01
CA GLY A 15 7.71 6.78 0.00
C GLY A 15 6.46 7.39 -0.66
N ALA A 16 5.40 6.58 -0.82
CA ALA A 16 4.13 7.03 -1.38
C ALA A 16 3.20 7.70 -0.37
N MET A 17 3.55 7.72 0.93
CA MET A 17 2.61 8.10 1.99
C MET A 17 2.11 9.55 1.87
N GLY A 18 2.99 10.50 1.55
CA GLY A 18 2.60 11.91 1.40
C GLY A 18 1.51 12.12 0.33
N ARG A 19 1.61 11.36 -0.78
CA ARG A 19 0.62 11.39 -1.86
C ARG A 19 -0.69 10.75 -1.44
N VAL A 20 -0.62 9.61 -0.77
CA VAL A 20 -1.78 8.87 -0.29
C VAL A 20 -2.59 9.70 0.71
N VAL A 21 -1.92 10.36 1.66
CA VAL A 21 -2.57 11.27 2.62
C VAL A 21 -3.26 12.43 1.91
N TYR A 22 -2.64 13.01 0.89
CA TYR A 22 -3.28 14.05 0.09
C TYR A 22 -4.59 13.56 -0.56
N TYR A 23 -4.57 12.40 -1.21
CA TYR A 23 -5.79 11.82 -1.80
C TYR A 23 -6.85 11.51 -0.76
N ALA A 24 -6.46 10.96 0.39
CA ALA A 24 -7.35 10.66 1.50
C ALA A 24 -8.08 11.91 2.00
N ASN A 25 -7.35 13.01 2.19
CA ASN A 25 -7.90 14.28 2.64
C ASN A 25 -8.86 14.89 1.61
N VAL A 26 -8.52 14.84 0.32
CA VAL A 26 -9.40 15.35 -0.75
C VAL A 26 -10.67 14.52 -0.88
N LEU A 27 -10.58 13.20 -0.73
CA LEU A 27 -11.69 12.27 -0.91
C LEU A 27 -12.49 12.03 0.39
N GLY A 28 -11.99 12.47 1.54
CA GLY A 28 -12.61 12.22 2.85
C GLY A 28 -12.66 10.73 3.22
N ILE A 29 -11.60 9.97 2.93
CA ILE A 29 -11.51 8.52 3.18
C ILE A 29 -10.33 8.15 4.08
N ASN A 30 -10.37 6.94 4.65
CA ASN A 30 -9.31 6.47 5.53
C ASN A 30 -8.05 6.04 4.76
N VAL A 31 -6.92 6.05 5.46
CA VAL A 31 -5.61 5.61 4.96
C VAL A 31 -5.20 4.30 5.63
N GLY A 32 -4.64 3.40 4.85
CA GLY A 32 -3.78 2.32 5.32
C GLY A 32 -2.40 2.40 4.66
N MET A 33 -1.41 1.71 5.21
CA MET A 33 -0.09 1.59 4.59
C MET A 33 0.55 0.24 4.84
N PHE A 34 1.47 -0.14 3.96
CA PHE A 34 2.41 -1.21 4.20
C PHE A 34 3.74 -0.62 4.66
N TYR A 35 4.30 -1.20 5.72
CA TYR A 35 5.58 -0.82 6.27
C TYR A 35 6.57 -1.99 6.15
N LYS A 36 7.73 -1.71 5.58
CA LYS A 36 8.85 -2.65 5.48
C LYS A 36 9.66 -2.56 6.78
N ARG A 37 9.42 -3.44 7.73
CA ARG A 37 10.22 -3.50 8.96
C ARG A 37 11.61 -3.99 8.60
N ARG A 38 12.64 -3.20 8.92
CA ARG A 38 14.04 -3.58 8.77
C ARG A 38 14.62 -4.05 10.09
N ASP A 39 15.46 -5.07 10.05
CA ASP A 39 16.25 -5.48 11.21
C ASP A 39 17.55 -4.65 11.23
N PHE A 40 17.62 -3.70 12.16
CA PHE A 40 18.80 -2.85 12.32
C PHE A 40 19.94 -3.51 13.10
N THR A 41 19.72 -4.70 13.66
CA THR A 41 20.73 -5.45 14.43
C THR A 41 21.63 -6.30 13.55
N THR A 42 21.19 -6.61 12.33
CA THR A 42 21.92 -7.42 11.36
C THR A 42 22.15 -6.66 10.06
N ILE A 43 23.30 -6.88 9.42
CA ILE A 43 23.64 -6.33 8.10
C ILE A 43 23.94 -7.53 7.20
N VAL A 44 23.21 -7.63 6.09
CA VAL A 44 23.41 -8.63 5.03
C VAL A 44 23.62 -7.86 3.73
N ASP A 45 24.72 -8.14 3.02
CA ASP A 45 25.07 -7.48 1.76
C ASP A 45 25.09 -5.93 1.84
N GLY A 46 25.59 -5.39 2.96
CA GLY A 46 25.73 -3.95 3.17
C GLY A 46 24.41 -3.21 3.46
N ARG A 47 23.30 -3.93 3.68
CA ARG A 47 21.99 -3.34 4.04
C ARG A 47 21.35 -4.09 5.20
N ASN A 48 20.47 -3.40 5.92
CA ASN A 48 19.62 -4.02 6.93
C ASN A 48 18.52 -4.84 6.24
N PRO A 49 18.38 -6.14 6.55
CA PRO A 49 17.40 -7.00 5.89
C PRO A 49 15.97 -6.59 6.26
N ILE A 50 15.04 -6.74 5.31
CA ILE A 50 13.60 -6.54 5.55
C ILE A 50 13.06 -7.81 6.20
N VAL A 51 12.58 -7.68 7.43
CA VAL A 51 12.10 -8.81 8.27
C VAL A 51 10.60 -9.04 8.15
N ALA A 52 9.83 -7.99 7.83
CA ALA A 52 8.39 -8.10 7.71
C ALA A 52 7.81 -7.03 6.78
N HIS A 53 6.70 -7.38 6.13
CA HIS A 53 5.86 -6.46 5.37
C HIS A 53 4.53 -6.33 6.13
N GLU A 54 4.43 -5.30 6.95
CA GLU A 54 3.37 -5.15 7.94
C GLU A 54 2.31 -4.15 7.46
N TYR A 55 1.04 -4.47 7.67
CA TYR A 55 -0.06 -3.58 7.34
C TYR A 55 -0.43 -2.73 8.55
N LEU A 56 -0.52 -1.41 8.36
CA LEU A 56 -0.90 -0.43 9.36
C LEU A 56 -2.15 0.33 8.89
N GLY A 57 -3.19 0.36 9.71
CA GLY A 57 -4.46 1.04 9.40
C GLY A 57 -5.66 0.24 9.88
N ASP A 58 -6.85 0.77 9.65
CA ASP A 58 -8.10 0.09 10.00
C ASP A 58 -8.33 -1.16 9.14
N SER A 59 -9.30 -1.97 9.54
CA SER A 59 -9.72 -3.15 8.77
C SER A 59 -10.15 -2.78 7.35
N VAL A 60 -9.69 -3.58 6.39
CA VAL A 60 -10.07 -3.50 4.96
C VAL A 60 -11.17 -4.49 4.61
N GLU A 61 -11.66 -5.29 5.56
CA GLU A 61 -12.68 -6.32 5.32
C GLU A 61 -13.95 -5.72 4.74
N GLY A 62 -14.37 -6.20 3.58
CA GLY A 62 -15.55 -5.71 2.86
C GLY A 62 -15.38 -4.35 2.18
N LYS A 63 -14.24 -3.65 2.38
CA LYS A 63 -13.97 -2.35 1.75
C LYS A 63 -13.34 -2.53 0.37
N ASP A 64 -13.62 -1.57 -0.51
CA ASP A 64 -12.81 -1.36 -1.71
C ASP A 64 -11.52 -0.64 -1.31
N VAL A 65 -10.39 -1.04 -1.89
CA VAL A 65 -9.09 -0.45 -1.59
C VAL A 65 -8.42 0.09 -2.85
N LEU A 66 -7.85 1.29 -2.74
CA LEU A 66 -7.12 1.98 -3.80
C LEU A 66 -5.66 2.12 -3.42
N ILE A 67 -4.78 1.37 -4.07
CA ILE A 67 -3.33 1.49 -3.90
C ILE A 67 -2.85 2.62 -4.82
N ILE A 68 -2.12 3.59 -4.28
CA ILE A 68 -1.59 4.73 -5.04
C ILE A 68 -0.07 4.76 -4.93
N ASP A 69 0.59 4.82 -6.07
CA ASP A 69 2.04 5.04 -6.21
C ASP A 69 2.33 6.00 -7.38
N ASP A 70 3.57 6.43 -7.58
CA ASP A 70 3.96 7.21 -8.76
C ASP A 70 4.48 6.34 -9.88
N MET A 71 5.06 5.19 -9.53
CA MET A 71 5.66 4.30 -10.50
C MET A 71 5.34 2.85 -10.21
N ILE A 72 5.00 2.12 -11.27
CA ILE A 72 5.02 0.67 -11.30
C ILE A 72 6.12 0.25 -12.26
N SER A 73 7.11 -0.49 -11.73
CA SER A 73 8.19 -1.10 -12.51
C SER A 73 7.90 -2.58 -12.78
N SER A 74 8.34 -3.52 -11.93
CA SER A 74 8.06 -4.95 -12.14
C SER A 74 6.62 -5.36 -11.81
N GLY A 75 5.90 -4.54 -11.03
CA GLY A 75 4.57 -4.87 -10.52
C GLY A 75 4.55 -5.82 -9.31
N ASP A 76 5.67 -6.44 -8.94
CA ASP A 76 5.74 -7.42 -7.85
C ASP A 76 5.27 -6.85 -6.51
N SER A 77 5.68 -5.62 -6.21
CA SER A 77 5.27 -4.93 -4.98
C SER A 77 3.75 -4.71 -4.94
N MET A 78 3.15 -4.30 -6.06
CA MET A 78 1.70 -4.09 -6.15
C MET A 78 0.95 -5.42 -6.03
N LEU A 79 1.46 -6.49 -6.64
CA LEU A 79 0.88 -7.82 -6.55
C LEU A 79 0.97 -8.39 -5.13
N ASP A 80 2.09 -8.20 -4.43
CA ASP A 80 2.22 -8.62 -3.02
C ASP A 80 1.22 -7.88 -2.13
N VAL A 81 1.19 -6.54 -2.22
CA VAL A 81 0.23 -5.70 -1.48
C VAL A 81 -1.21 -6.12 -1.78
N ALA A 82 -1.57 -6.32 -3.06
CA ALA A 82 -2.90 -6.77 -3.45
C ALA A 82 -3.25 -8.16 -2.86
N LYS A 83 -2.34 -9.13 -2.91
CA LYS A 83 -2.52 -10.45 -2.28
C LYS A 83 -2.75 -10.33 -0.78
N GLN A 84 -1.97 -9.47 -0.12
CA GLN A 84 -2.07 -9.22 1.30
C GLN A 84 -3.41 -8.56 1.70
N LEU A 85 -3.91 -7.63 0.89
CA LEU A 85 -5.23 -7.01 1.08
C LEU A 85 -6.36 -8.01 0.83
N LYS A 86 -6.22 -8.89 -0.17
CA LYS A 86 -7.19 -9.97 -0.41
C LYS A 86 -7.25 -11.00 0.70
N LYS A 87 -6.10 -11.37 1.30
CA LYS A 87 -6.07 -12.23 2.50
C LYS A 87 -6.82 -11.59 3.68
N ARG A 88 -6.85 -10.26 3.75
CA ARG A 88 -7.61 -9.46 4.74
C ARG A 88 -9.06 -9.18 4.30
N LYS A 89 -9.54 -9.87 3.26
CA LYS A 89 -10.92 -9.83 2.75
C LYS A 89 -11.36 -8.46 2.19
N ALA A 90 -10.44 -7.71 1.60
CA ALA A 90 -10.81 -6.54 0.79
C ALA A 90 -11.72 -6.94 -0.40
N ASN A 91 -12.81 -6.21 -0.59
CA ASN A 91 -13.83 -6.50 -1.60
C ASN A 91 -13.26 -6.37 -3.02
N ARG A 92 -12.73 -5.19 -3.37
CA ARG A 92 -12.07 -4.93 -4.65
C ARG A 92 -10.75 -4.20 -4.42
N VAL A 93 -9.76 -4.47 -5.25
CA VAL A 93 -8.44 -3.85 -5.19
C VAL A 93 -8.20 -3.11 -6.50
N PHE A 94 -7.96 -1.81 -6.40
CA PHE A 94 -7.60 -0.94 -7.50
C PHE A 94 -6.15 -0.47 -7.29
N VAL A 95 -5.41 -0.32 -8.39
CA VAL A 95 -4.05 0.21 -8.37
C VAL A 95 -4.01 1.38 -9.34
N ALA A 96 -3.49 2.51 -8.89
CA ALA A 96 -3.27 3.70 -9.70
C ALA A 96 -1.80 4.14 -9.60
N SER A 97 -1.21 4.45 -10.74
CA SER A 97 0.14 4.97 -10.85
C SER A 97 0.21 6.02 -11.96
N THR A 98 1.12 6.97 -11.81
CA THR A 98 1.37 7.98 -12.85
C THR A 98 2.23 7.40 -13.98
N ILE A 99 3.23 6.59 -13.63
CA ILE A 99 4.15 5.97 -14.57
C ILE A 99 4.01 4.46 -14.48
N TRP A 100 3.91 3.82 -15.63
CA TRP A 100 4.06 2.38 -15.78
C TRP A 100 5.24 2.13 -16.70
N SER A 101 6.34 1.58 -16.18
CA SER A 101 7.53 1.32 -16.97
C SER A 101 7.60 -0.14 -17.35
N LEU A 102 7.43 -0.43 -18.64
CA LEU A 102 7.75 -1.72 -19.24
C LEU A 102 9.20 -1.63 -19.71
N TYR A 103 10.13 -2.16 -18.91
CA TYR A 103 11.49 -2.47 -19.36
C TYR A 103 11.59 -3.96 -19.63
#